data_AF-A0A9P0C8Y6-F1
#
_entry.id   AF-A0A9P0C8Y6-F1
#
_cell.length_a   1.000
_cell.length_b   1.000
_cell.length_c   1.000
_cell.angle_alpha   90.00
_cell.angle_beta   90.00
_cell.angle_gamma   90.00
#
_symmetry.space_group_name_H-M   'P 1'
#
loop_
_entity.id
_entity.type
_entity.pdbx_description
1 polymer ?
#
loop_
_entity_poly.entity_id
_entity_poly.type
_entity_poly.pdbx_seq_one_letter_code
_entity_poly.pdbx_strand_id
1 'polypeptide(L)'
;MAEICTIRDRFLKDQRKWLKQEIYTTDTFVSYTESNRAQNSHIPKANRGRPQLPFQESSIKTKKKRVEKLVKNYTMEELFFATQQSSRLRSSGSEGKSKILSSEQALALYLDLNLTEQKYNLFRSAVNNLHPNCFLRIAIIRKHINQLIPRNIDVTEGGAEVNLQELLNITVESILKTVYLTVNH
;
A
#
# COMPACT_ATOMS: atom_id res chain seq x y z
N MET A 1 -76.49 7.18 -25.95
CA MET A 1 -75.72 7.84 -24.86
C MET A 1 -74.58 6.91 -24.48
N ALA A 2 -73.38 7.13 -25.03
CA ALA A 2 -72.22 6.26 -24.76
C ALA A 2 -71.45 6.78 -23.53
N GLU A 3 -71.32 5.96 -22.49
CA GLU A 3 -70.54 6.29 -21.30
C GLU A 3 -69.05 6.37 -21.63
N ILE A 4 -68.45 7.53 -21.33
CA ILE A 4 -67.00 7.74 -21.43
C ILE A 4 -66.35 6.97 -20.28
N CYS A 5 -65.90 5.75 -20.56
CA CYS A 5 -65.11 4.95 -19.63
C CYS A 5 -63.78 5.67 -19.36
N THR A 6 -63.65 6.29 -18.19
CA THR A 6 -62.42 7.01 -17.84
C THR A 6 -61.30 5.99 -17.55
N ILE A 7 -60.04 6.38 -17.71
CA ILE A 7 -58.87 5.51 -17.44
C ILE A 7 -58.93 4.88 -16.03
N ARG A 8 -59.53 5.62 -15.08
CA ARG A 8 -59.78 5.18 -13.71
C ARG A 8 -60.73 3.97 -13.64
N ASP A 9 -61.75 3.94 -14.49
CA ASP A 9 -62.74 2.85 -14.52
C ASP A 9 -62.15 1.58 -15.12
N ARG A 10 -61.22 1.72 -16.08
CA ARG A 10 -60.49 0.57 -16.65
C ARG A 10 -59.60 -0.10 -15.60
N PHE A 11 -58.82 0.69 -14.85
CA PHE A 11 -57.98 0.16 -13.78
C PHE A 11 -58.80 -0.58 -12.70
N LEU A 12 -59.90 0.01 -12.25
CA LEU A 12 -60.77 -0.60 -11.24
C LEU A 12 -61.46 -1.87 -11.74
N LYS A 13 -61.76 -1.95 -13.05
CA LYS A 13 -62.31 -3.14 -13.69
C LYS A 13 -61.27 -4.26 -13.76
N ASP A 14 -60.05 -3.94 -14.16
CA ASP A 14 -58.97 -4.92 -14.33
C ASP A 14 -58.46 -5.46 -12.99
N GLN A 15 -58.41 -4.61 -11.96
CA GLN A 15 -57.87 -4.97 -10.64
C GLN A 15 -58.95 -5.37 -9.61
N ARG A 16 -60.20 -5.58 -10.05
CA ARG A 16 -61.33 -5.86 -9.15
C ARG A 16 -61.16 -7.14 -8.33
N LYS A 17 -60.45 -8.14 -8.87
CA LYS A 17 -60.15 -9.40 -8.17
C LYS A 17 -59.13 -9.17 -7.04
N TRP A 18 -58.06 -8.43 -7.33
CA TRP A 18 -57.02 -8.10 -6.37
C TRP A 18 -57.55 -7.24 -5.22
N LEU A 19 -58.38 -6.23 -5.53
CA LEU A 19 -58.98 -5.33 -4.53
C LEU A 19 -59.97 -6.02 -3.58
N LYS A 20 -60.54 -7.17 -3.99
CA LYS A 20 -61.47 -7.95 -3.18
C LYS A 20 -60.78 -9.05 -2.36
N GLN A 21 -59.47 -9.21 -2.51
CA GLN A 21 -58.73 -10.24 -1.81
C GLN A 21 -58.50 -9.78 -0.36
N GLU A 22 -58.86 -10.62 0.60
CA GLU A 22 -58.55 -10.38 2.01
C GLU A 22 -57.03 -10.41 2.19
N ILE A 23 -56.47 -9.30 2.69
CA ILE A 23 -55.07 -9.22 3.05
C ILE A 23 -54.96 -9.70 4.48
N TYR A 24 -54.50 -10.94 4.67
CA TYR A 24 -54.13 -11.44 5.98
C TYR A 24 -52.82 -10.78 6.39
N THR A 25 -52.90 -9.69 7.14
CA THR A 25 -51.76 -9.18 7.87
C THR A 25 -51.51 -10.11 9.04
N THR A 26 -50.38 -10.80 9.07
CA THR A 26 -49.92 -11.47 10.29
C THR A 26 -49.82 -10.41 11.39
N ASP A 27 -50.44 -10.67 12.55
CA ASP A 27 -50.56 -9.77 13.71
C ASP A 27 -49.23 -9.35 14.35
N THR A 28 -48.10 -9.56 13.67
CA THR A 28 -46.83 -8.90 13.94
C THR A 28 -46.84 -7.43 13.53
N PHE A 29 -47.92 -6.71 13.85
CA PHE A 29 -47.78 -5.30 14.14
C PHE A 29 -46.98 -5.20 15.43
N VAL A 30 -45.68 -4.95 15.30
CA VAL A 30 -44.85 -4.48 16.41
C VAL A 30 -45.52 -3.21 16.92
N SER A 31 -46.22 -3.32 18.04
CA SER A 31 -46.74 -2.18 18.78
C SER A 31 -45.53 -1.34 19.19
N TYR A 32 -45.26 -0.26 18.46
CA TYR A 32 -44.26 0.73 18.83
C TYR A 32 -44.80 1.48 20.07
N THR A 33 -44.58 0.91 21.25
CA THR A 33 -44.77 1.64 22.49
C THR A 33 -43.55 2.52 22.71
N GLU A 34 -43.78 3.81 22.96
CA GLU A 34 -42.74 4.82 23.23
C GLU A 34 -41.81 4.47 24.41
N SER A 35 -42.21 3.50 25.23
CA SER A 35 -41.43 2.94 26.34
C SER A 35 -40.12 2.26 25.93
N ASN A 36 -39.97 1.84 24.67
CA ASN A 36 -38.71 1.22 24.19
C ASN A 36 -37.61 2.22 23.80
N ARG A 37 -37.86 3.54 23.92
CA ARG A 37 -36.88 4.57 23.54
C ARG A 37 -35.72 4.72 24.53
N ALA A 38 -35.91 4.31 25.78
CA ALA A 38 -35.05 4.76 26.88
C ALA A 38 -33.90 3.83 27.30
N GLN A 39 -33.74 2.62 26.71
CA GLN A 39 -32.82 1.62 27.28
C GLN A 39 -31.79 1.01 26.31
N ASN A 40 -31.71 1.43 25.05
CA ASN A 40 -30.69 0.93 24.11
C ASN A 40 -29.85 2.08 23.51
N SER A 41 -28.99 2.68 24.33
CA SER A 41 -28.05 3.74 23.91
C SER A 41 -26.76 3.22 23.23
N HIS A 42 -26.64 1.91 22.95
CA HIS A 42 -25.42 1.36 22.34
C HIS A 42 -25.64 0.35 21.19
N ILE A 43 -26.73 0.47 20.43
CA ILE A 43 -26.81 -0.21 19.13
C ILE A 43 -26.23 0.76 18.09
N PRO A 44 -25.08 0.44 17.42
CA PRO A 44 -24.57 1.28 16.35
C PRO A 44 -25.66 1.41 15.30
N LYS A 45 -26.07 2.66 15.02
CA LYS A 45 -27.10 2.96 14.02
C LYS A 45 -26.70 2.27 12.72
N ALA A 46 -27.41 1.22 12.34
CA ALA A 46 -27.27 0.64 11.02
C ALA A 46 -27.51 1.78 10.02
N ASN A 47 -26.45 2.17 9.30
CA ASN A 47 -26.53 3.22 8.30
C ASN A 47 -27.62 2.82 7.29
N ARG A 48 -28.82 3.39 7.42
CA ARG A 48 -29.93 3.13 6.51
C ARG A 48 -29.50 3.66 5.13
N GLY A 49 -29.35 2.77 4.15
CA GLY A 49 -28.98 3.13 2.79
C GLY A 49 -28.18 2.05 2.07
N ARG A 50 -27.85 2.34 0.80
CA ARG A 50 -27.00 1.49 -0.04
C ARG A 50 -25.65 1.27 0.67
N PRO A 51 -25.16 0.02 0.78
CA PRO A 51 -23.85 -0.25 1.38
C PRO A 51 -22.77 0.52 0.63
N GLN A 52 -21.86 1.12 1.39
CA GLN A 52 -20.76 1.87 0.82
C GLN A 52 -19.71 0.90 0.29
N LEU A 53 -19.36 1.05 -0.99
CA LEU A 53 -18.22 0.35 -1.59
C LEU A 53 -16.92 0.78 -0.88
N PRO A 54 -15.94 -0.13 -0.77
CA PRO A 54 -14.62 0.20 -0.24
C PRO A 54 -13.98 1.32 -1.08
N PHE A 55 -13.07 2.08 -0.45
CA PHE A 55 -12.51 3.27 -1.10
C PHE A 55 -11.77 2.91 -2.39
N GLN A 56 -11.04 1.80 -2.42
CA GLN A 56 -10.24 1.32 -3.54
C GLN A 56 -11.08 1.06 -4.80
N GLU A 57 -12.23 0.42 -4.64
CA GLU A 57 -13.14 0.02 -5.74
C GLU A 57 -14.11 1.13 -6.17
N SER A 58 -14.18 2.22 -5.41
CA SER A 58 -15.07 3.34 -5.72
C SER A 58 -14.63 4.12 -6.96
N SER A 59 -15.60 4.66 -7.71
CA SER A 59 -15.32 5.57 -8.84
C SER A 59 -14.59 6.85 -8.39
N ILE A 60 -13.84 7.47 -9.30
CA ILE A 60 -13.07 8.70 -9.03
C ILE A 60 -13.96 9.81 -8.46
N LYS A 61 -15.18 9.98 -9.00
CA LYS A 61 -16.16 10.96 -8.52
C LYS A 61 -16.53 10.74 -7.04
N THR A 62 -16.76 9.49 -6.65
CA THR A 62 -17.08 9.13 -5.26
C THR A 62 -15.87 9.31 -4.34
N LYS A 63 -14.67 8.93 -4.78
CA LYS A 63 -13.42 9.16 -4.05
C LYS A 63 -13.21 10.65 -3.77
N LYS A 64 -13.34 11.51 -4.78
CA LYS A 64 -13.22 12.97 -4.63
C LYS A 64 -14.21 13.53 -3.61
N LYS A 65 -15.49 13.15 -3.69
CA LYS A 65 -16.50 13.58 -2.69
C LYS A 65 -16.17 13.14 -1.26
N ARG A 66 -15.67 11.90 -1.09
CA ARG A 66 -15.24 11.39 0.22
C ARG A 66 -14.05 12.18 0.77
N VAL A 67 -13.04 12.43 -0.06
CA VAL A 67 -11.87 13.24 0.31
C VAL A 67 -12.27 14.68 0.62
N GLU A 68 -13.15 15.28 -0.18
CA GLU A 68 -13.66 16.63 0.08
C GLU A 68 -14.35 16.72 1.45
N LYS A 69 -15.13 15.69 1.83
CA LYS A 69 -15.73 15.61 3.17
C LYS A 69 -14.67 15.52 4.26
N LEU A 70 -13.58 14.78 4.05
CA LEU A 70 -12.45 14.74 4.99
C LEU A 70 -11.79 16.11 5.11
N VAL A 71 -11.47 16.76 3.98
CA VAL A 71 -10.83 18.07 3.94
C VAL A 71 -11.69 19.16 4.61
N LYS A 72 -13.02 19.06 4.53
CA LYS A 72 -13.93 20.00 5.22
C LYS A 72 -13.99 19.81 6.73
N ASN A 73 -13.73 18.59 7.21
CA ASN A 73 -13.92 18.23 8.61
C ASN A 73 -12.63 18.35 9.45
N TYR A 74 -11.47 18.36 8.80
CA TYR A 74 -10.17 18.35 9.47
C TYR A 74 -9.29 19.49 8.96
N THR A 75 -8.43 19.97 9.85
CA THR A 75 -7.45 21.00 9.50
C THR A 75 -6.33 20.43 8.62
N MET A 76 -5.64 21.32 7.89
CA MET A 76 -4.52 20.90 7.03
C MET A 76 -3.39 20.26 7.84
N GLU A 77 -3.13 20.75 9.05
CA GLU A 77 -2.10 20.23 9.95
C GLU A 77 -2.41 18.80 10.39
N GLU A 78 -3.66 18.53 10.79
CA GLU A 78 -4.10 17.18 11.18
C GLU A 78 -4.00 16.20 10.00
N LEU A 79 -4.38 16.62 8.79
CA LEU A 79 -4.27 15.79 7.59
C LEU A 79 -2.81 15.50 7.25
N PHE A 80 -1.91 16.48 7.41
CA PHE A 80 -0.49 16.31 7.19
C PHE A 80 0.12 15.36 8.23
N PHE A 81 -0.24 15.54 9.50
CA PHE A 81 0.21 14.69 10.60
C PHE A 81 -0.30 13.25 10.43
N ALA A 82 -1.58 13.06 10.08
CA ALA A 82 -2.15 11.74 9.80
C ALA A 82 -1.44 11.04 8.63
N THR A 83 -1.05 11.80 7.60
CA THR A 83 -0.26 11.28 6.48
C THR A 83 1.11 10.82 6.95
N GLN A 84 1.82 11.65 7.74
CA GLN A 84 3.12 11.30 8.32
C GLN A 84 3.02 10.08 9.26
N GLN A 85 1.97 9.99 10.07
CA GLN A 85 1.76 8.85 10.96
C GLN A 85 1.45 7.59 10.16
N SER A 86 0.63 7.68 9.10
CA SER A 86 0.33 6.55 8.24
C SER A 86 1.56 6.02 7.49
N SER A 87 2.49 6.89 7.09
CA SER A 87 3.75 6.48 6.46
C SER A 87 4.68 5.80 7.47
N ARG A 88 4.73 6.27 8.72
CA ARG A 88 5.44 5.59 9.82
C ARG A 88 4.84 4.22 10.15
N LEU A 89 3.52 4.08 10.17
CA LEU A 89 2.86 2.79 10.42
C LEU A 89 3.05 1.78 9.28
N ARG A 90 3.05 2.25 8.02
CA ARG A 90 3.51 1.45 6.87
C ARG A 90 4.99 1.06 7.00
N SER A 91 5.75 1.83 7.76
CA SER A 91 7.15 1.56 8.07
C SER A 91 7.33 0.63 9.28
N SER A 92 6.29 0.24 10.00
CA SER A 92 6.38 -0.76 11.09
C SER A 92 5.67 -2.07 10.73
N GLY A 93 4.62 -2.01 9.89
CA GLY A 93 3.96 -3.18 9.32
C GLY A 93 4.75 -3.78 8.16
N SER A 94 5.42 -4.91 8.41
CA SER A 94 6.01 -5.78 7.40
C SER A 94 4.97 -6.24 6.37
N GLU A 95 5.06 -5.76 5.12
CA GLU A 95 4.69 -6.50 3.89
C GLU A 95 4.80 -5.67 2.59
N GLY A 96 5.11 -4.37 2.66
CA GLY A 96 5.18 -3.53 1.46
C GLY A 96 6.33 -2.53 1.39
N LYS A 97 7.38 -2.70 2.21
CA LYS A 97 8.57 -1.87 2.08
C LYS A 97 9.34 -2.33 0.86
N SER A 98 9.47 -1.47 -0.14
CA SER A 98 10.59 -1.50 -1.07
C SER A 98 11.86 -1.42 -0.24
N LYS A 99 12.35 -2.59 0.20
CA LYS A 99 13.55 -2.72 1.02
C LYS A 99 14.68 -2.24 0.13
N ILE A 100 15.16 -1.03 0.40
CA ILE A 100 16.36 -0.50 -0.24
C ILE A 100 17.42 -1.59 -0.07
N LEU A 101 18.02 -2.03 -1.17
CA LEU A 101 19.04 -3.06 -1.13
C LEU A 101 20.20 -2.60 -0.24
N SER A 102 20.66 -3.48 0.64
CA SER A 102 21.88 -3.24 1.43
C SER A 102 23.06 -3.03 0.48
N SER A 103 24.09 -2.29 0.93
CA SER A 103 25.32 -2.10 0.14
C SER A 103 25.98 -3.43 -0.23
N GLU A 104 25.97 -4.38 0.69
CA GLU A 104 26.51 -5.73 0.49
C GLU A 104 25.69 -6.53 -0.52
N GLN A 105 24.35 -6.46 -0.43
CA GLN A 105 23.45 -7.14 -1.37
C GLN A 105 23.54 -6.53 -2.78
N ALA A 106 23.63 -5.21 -2.86
CA ALA A 106 23.78 -4.52 -4.13
C ALA A 106 25.14 -4.81 -4.78
N LEU A 107 26.20 -4.93 -3.99
CA LEU A 107 27.52 -5.34 -4.45
C LEU A 107 27.52 -6.80 -4.93
N ALA A 108 26.93 -7.72 -4.16
CA ALA A 108 26.78 -9.12 -4.55
C ALA A 108 26.05 -9.24 -5.90
N LEU A 109 24.89 -8.60 -6.04
CA LEU A 109 24.13 -8.58 -7.29
C LEU A 109 24.92 -7.98 -8.46
N TYR A 110 25.68 -6.90 -8.22
CA TYR A 110 26.52 -6.29 -9.24
C TYR A 110 27.61 -7.25 -9.76
N LEU A 111 28.22 -8.03 -8.85
CA LEU A 111 29.26 -9.01 -9.16
C LEU A 111 28.69 -10.28 -9.79
N ASP A 112 27.64 -10.86 -9.19
CA ASP A 112 27.01 -12.11 -9.64
C ASP A 112 26.46 -12.00 -11.06
N LEU A 113 25.93 -10.81 -11.41
CA LEU A 113 25.41 -10.53 -12.75
C LEU A 113 26.47 -9.95 -13.69
N ASN A 114 27.71 -9.79 -13.23
CA ASN A 114 28.83 -9.21 -13.96
C ASN A 114 28.44 -7.92 -14.72
N LEU A 115 27.80 -6.99 -14.00
CA LEU A 115 27.27 -5.77 -14.60
C LEU A 115 28.39 -4.75 -14.82
N THR A 116 28.37 -4.08 -15.97
CA THR A 116 29.14 -2.85 -16.14
C THR A 116 28.41 -1.69 -15.47
N GLU A 117 29.12 -0.60 -15.15
CA GLU A 117 28.50 0.61 -14.59
C GLU A 117 27.34 1.11 -15.45
N GLN A 118 27.50 1.07 -16.78
CA GLN A 118 26.47 1.48 -17.73
C GLN A 118 25.22 0.57 -17.62
N LYS A 119 25.41 -0.76 -17.62
CA LYS A 119 24.32 -1.73 -17.50
C LYS A 119 23.62 -1.61 -16.15
N TYR A 120 24.37 -1.42 -15.06
CA TYR A 120 23.81 -1.21 -13.74
C TYR A 120 22.98 0.07 -13.66
N ASN A 121 23.48 1.19 -14.20
CA ASN A 121 22.75 2.46 -14.20
C ASN A 121 21.48 2.38 -15.05
N LEU A 122 21.52 1.69 -16.19
CA LEU A 122 20.35 1.44 -17.03
C LEU A 122 19.33 0.55 -16.31
N PHE A 123 19.78 -0.53 -15.68
CA PHE A 123 18.93 -1.42 -14.90
C PHE A 123 18.25 -0.66 -13.76
N ARG A 124 19.02 0.17 -13.06
CA ARG A 124 18.52 1.02 -11.98
C ARG A 124 17.54 2.08 -12.46
N SER A 125 17.78 2.74 -13.59
CA SER A 125 16.84 3.74 -14.13
C SER A 125 15.53 3.09 -14.55
N ALA A 126 15.57 1.90 -15.14
CA ALA A 126 14.39 1.13 -15.48
C ALA A 126 13.55 0.76 -14.23
N VAL A 127 14.19 0.24 -13.18
CA VAL A 127 13.50 -0.15 -11.95
C VAL A 127 13.00 1.04 -11.13
N ASN A 128 13.71 2.17 -11.13
CA ASN A 128 13.30 3.36 -10.38
C ASN A 128 11.93 3.91 -10.82
N ASN A 129 11.50 3.64 -12.05
CA ASN A 129 10.16 3.98 -12.53
C ASN A 129 9.05 3.18 -11.83
N LEU A 130 9.36 1.97 -11.34
CA LEU A 130 8.42 1.07 -10.68
C LEU A 130 8.56 1.13 -9.15
N HIS A 131 9.79 1.10 -8.66
CA HIS A 131 10.13 1.18 -7.24
C HIS A 131 11.22 2.23 -7.01
N PRO A 132 10.85 3.44 -6.53
CA PRO A 132 11.81 4.50 -6.35
C PRO A 132 12.86 4.12 -5.31
N ASN A 133 14.13 4.34 -5.64
CA ASN A 133 15.29 4.13 -4.76
C ASN A 133 15.48 2.69 -4.26
N CYS A 134 14.96 1.68 -4.95
CA CYS A 134 15.19 0.27 -4.61
C CYS A 134 16.69 -0.10 -4.69
N PHE A 135 17.36 0.38 -5.74
CA PHE A 135 18.78 0.14 -6.00
C PHE A 135 19.65 1.33 -5.60
N LEU A 136 20.84 1.04 -5.07
CA LEU A 136 21.81 2.01 -4.63
C LEU A 136 22.49 2.75 -5.81
N ARG A 137 23.06 3.91 -5.53
CA ARG A 137 23.90 4.62 -6.51
C ARG A 137 25.20 3.83 -6.70
N ILE A 138 25.70 3.79 -7.94
CA ILE A 138 26.98 3.12 -8.26
C ILE A 138 28.15 3.64 -7.42
N ALA A 139 28.14 4.92 -7.06
CA ALA A 139 29.15 5.52 -6.19
C ALA A 139 29.25 4.84 -4.81
N ILE A 140 28.12 4.36 -4.26
CA ILE A 140 28.08 3.65 -2.98
C ILE A 140 28.71 2.27 -3.15
N ILE A 141 28.40 1.57 -4.24
CA ILE A 141 28.98 0.26 -4.57
C ILE A 141 30.50 0.39 -4.77
N ARG A 142 30.95 1.39 -5.54
CA ARG A 142 32.38 1.68 -5.73
C ARG A 142 33.10 1.96 -4.42
N LYS A 143 32.50 2.76 -3.54
CA LYS A 143 33.05 3.00 -2.22
C LYS A 143 33.22 1.69 -1.45
N HIS A 144 32.25 0.79 -1.54
CA HIS A 144 32.30 -0.51 -0.90
C HIS A 144 33.36 -1.43 -1.51
N ILE A 145 33.52 -1.43 -2.84
CA ILE A 145 34.58 -2.15 -3.55
C ILE A 145 35.95 -1.65 -3.09
N ASN A 146 36.16 -0.34 -3.06
CA ASN A 146 37.43 0.27 -2.66
C ASN A 146 37.80 0.01 -1.20
N GLN A 147 36.84 -0.38 -0.36
CA GLN A 147 37.12 -0.79 1.02
C GLN A 147 37.66 -2.24 1.09
N LEU A 148 37.40 -3.05 0.08
CA LEU A 148 37.78 -4.46 0.00
C LEU A 148 39.07 -4.69 -0.80
N ILE A 149 39.58 -3.67 -1.49
CA ILE A 149 40.78 -3.74 -2.33
C ILE A 149 41.95 -3.07 -1.57
N PRO A 150 43.16 -3.67 -1.58
CA PRO A 150 44.36 -3.05 -1.01
C PRO A 150 44.71 -1.74 -1.73
N ARG A 151 45.22 -0.76 -0.98
CA ARG A 151 45.44 0.60 -1.47
C ARG A 151 46.73 0.74 -2.30
N ASN A 152 47.77 0.01 -1.92
CA ASN A 152 49.09 0.10 -2.55
C ASN A 152 49.24 -1.04 -3.58
N ILE A 153 48.59 -0.89 -4.73
CA ILE A 153 48.76 -1.78 -5.88
C ILE A 153 49.57 -1.01 -6.92
N ASP A 154 50.77 -1.51 -7.21
CA ASP A 154 51.63 -0.96 -8.25
C ASP A 154 51.42 -1.79 -9.53
N VAL A 155 50.87 -1.15 -10.56
CA VAL A 155 50.57 -1.80 -11.85
C VAL A 155 51.63 -1.44 -12.87
N THR A 156 52.27 -2.45 -13.44
CA THR A 156 53.25 -2.35 -14.54
C THR A 156 52.72 -3.05 -15.79
N GLU A 157 53.37 -2.85 -16.94
CA GLU A 157 52.96 -3.54 -18.19
C GLU A 157 53.05 -5.07 -18.10
N GLY A 158 53.92 -5.58 -17.23
CA GLY A 158 54.15 -7.01 -17.03
C GLY A 158 53.32 -7.65 -15.92
N GLY A 159 52.67 -6.87 -15.05
CA GLY A 159 51.93 -7.43 -13.91
C GLY A 159 51.52 -6.38 -12.88
N ALA A 160 50.98 -6.85 -11.76
CA ALA A 160 50.61 -6.01 -10.61
C ALA A 160 51.31 -6.53 -9.36
N GLU A 161 51.96 -5.63 -8.63
CA GLU A 161 52.58 -5.92 -7.34
C GLU A 161 51.65 -5.41 -6.23
N VAL A 162 51.49 -6.23 -5.19
CA VAL A 162 50.61 -5.93 -4.06
C VAL A 162 51.36 -6.23 -2.77
N ASN A 163 51.25 -5.34 -1.79
CA ASN A 163 51.77 -5.60 -0.46
C ASN A 163 51.03 -6.77 0.19
N LEU A 164 51.73 -7.90 0.38
CA LEU A 164 51.16 -9.12 0.93
C LEU A 164 50.53 -8.90 2.32
N GLN A 165 51.16 -8.08 3.17
CA GLN A 165 50.64 -7.86 4.52
C GLN A 165 49.31 -7.10 4.49
N GLU A 166 49.17 -6.13 3.59
CA GLU A 166 47.93 -5.37 3.44
C GLU A 166 46.80 -6.27 2.93
N LEU A 167 47.11 -7.13 1.96
CA LEU A 167 46.16 -8.12 1.44
C LEU A 167 45.68 -9.08 2.53
N LEU A 168 46.60 -9.58 3.35
CA LEU A 168 46.27 -10.47 4.48
C LEU A 168 45.39 -9.76 5.51
N ASN A 169 45.72 -8.51 5.87
CA ASN A 169 44.93 -7.74 6.83
C ASN A 169 43.48 -7.53 6.35
N ILE A 170 43.28 -7.11 5.10
CA ILE A 170 41.95 -6.90 4.52
C ILE A 170 41.16 -8.22 4.46
N THR A 171 41.83 -9.32 4.14
CA THR A 171 41.21 -10.66 4.11
C THR A 171 40.74 -11.07 5.50
N VAL A 172 41.58 -10.89 6.52
CA VAL A 172 41.23 -11.19 7.92
C VAL A 172 40.07 -10.33 8.39
N GLU A 173 40.08 -9.02 8.13
CA GLU A 173 38.98 -8.11 8.46
C GLU A 173 37.66 -8.55 7.82
N SER A 174 37.69 -8.92 6.53
CA SER A 174 36.51 -9.37 5.79
C SER A 174 35.94 -10.65 6.40
N ILE A 175 36.78 -11.64 6.70
CA ILE A 175 36.36 -12.91 7.32
C ILE A 175 35.76 -12.65 8.72
N LEU A 176 36.45 -11.86 9.55
CA LEU A 176 35.96 -11.54 10.90
C LEU A 176 34.60 -10.82 10.85
N LYS A 177 34.41 -9.91 9.90
CA LYS A 177 33.13 -9.24 9.68
C LYS A 177 32.03 -10.25 9.32
N THR A 178 32.31 -11.19 8.42
CA THR A 178 31.35 -12.23 8.03
C THR A 178 31.00 -13.16 9.20
N VAL A 179 31.99 -13.57 10.00
CA VAL A 179 31.77 -14.42 11.18
C VAL A 179 30.96 -13.68 12.24
N TYR A 180 31.26 -12.40 12.52
CA TYR A 180 30.50 -11.60 13.47
C TYR A 180 29.03 -11.40 13.03
N LEU A 181 28.80 -11.17 11.74
CA LEU A 181 27.45 -11.01 11.20
C LEU A 181 26.64 -12.30 11.25
N THR A 182 27.27 -13.47 11.14
CA THR A 182 26.58 -14.78 11.21
C THR A 182 26.27 -15.22 12.64
N VAL A 183 27.03 -14.77 13.65
CA VAL A 183 26.78 -15.09 15.07
C VAL A 183 25.72 -14.20 15.71
N ASN A 184 25.54 -12.96 15.23
CA ASN A 184 24.62 -11.98 15.81
C ASN A 184 23.28 -11.85 15.06
N HIS A 185 22.98 -12.77 14.13
CA HIS A 185 21.74 -12.85 13.37
C HIS A 185 21.05 -14.19 13.59
#